data_AF-B4HHD7-F1
#
_entry.id   AF-B4HHD7-F1
#
_cell.length_a   1.000
_cell.length_b   1.000
_cell.length_c   1.000
_cell.angle_alpha   90.00
_cell.angle_beta   90.00
_cell.angle_gamma   90.00
#
_symmetry.space_group_name_H-M   'P 1'
#
loop_
_entity.id
_entity.type
_entity.pdbx_description
1 polymer ?
#
loop_
_entity_poly.entity_id
_entity_poly.type
_entity_poly.pdbx_seq_one_letter_code
_entity_poly.pdbx_strand_id
1 'polypeptide(L)'
;MGTLYESFAKYYYPIFRTGKPGSDEDLKRIETAFGFLDTFLEGQEYVAGDQLTVADIAILSTVSTFEVSEFDFSKYSNVSRWYDNAKKVTPGWDENWEGLMAMKALFEARKLAAK
;
A
#
# COMPACT_ATOMS: atom_id res chain seq x y z
N MET A 1 -12.49 2.93 4.84
CA MET A 1 -11.17 2.44 4.39
C MET A 1 -11.24 1.39 3.27
N GLY A 2 -12.34 1.30 2.50
CA GLY A 2 -12.32 0.58 1.21
C GLY A 2 -11.54 1.34 0.13
N THR A 3 -11.43 2.66 0.25
CA THR A 3 -10.85 3.56 -0.75
C THR A 3 -9.38 3.30 -1.10
N LEU A 4 -8.53 2.92 -0.13
CA LEU A 4 -7.10 2.70 -0.37
C LEU A 4 -6.83 1.37 -1.11
N TYR A 5 -7.44 0.27 -0.66
CA TYR A 5 -7.33 -1.01 -1.36
C TYR A 5 -8.11 -1.02 -2.68
N GLU A 6 -9.26 -0.34 -2.74
CA GLU A 6 -10.02 -0.20 -3.97
C GLU A 6 -9.24 0.57 -5.04
N SER A 7 -8.57 1.67 -4.67
CA SER A 7 -7.73 2.43 -5.61
C SER A 7 -6.52 1.60 -6.07
N PHE A 8 -5.90 0.84 -5.16
CA PHE A 8 -4.88 -0.14 -5.53
C PHE A 8 -5.40 -1.14 -6.57
N ALA A 9 -6.50 -1.82 -6.28
CA ALA A 9 -7.06 -2.87 -7.13
C ALA A 9 -7.43 -2.32 -8.52
N LYS A 10 -8.07 -1.15 -8.60
CA LYS A 10 -8.44 -0.52 -9.87
C LYS A 10 -7.23 -0.16 -10.72
N TYR A 11 -6.12 0.25 -10.12
CA TYR A 11 -4.92 0.63 -10.86
C TYR A 11 -4.01 -0.56 -11.22
N TYR A 12 -3.76 -1.48 -10.28
CA TYR A 12 -2.77 -2.53 -10.48
C TYR A 12 -3.33 -3.84 -11.05
N TYR A 13 -4.59 -4.21 -10.76
CA TYR A 13 -5.15 -5.47 -11.28
C TYR A 13 -5.33 -5.53 -12.81
N PRO A 14 -5.60 -4.43 -13.53
CA PRO A 14 -5.62 -4.44 -14.99
C PRO A 14 -4.34 -4.99 -15.63
N ILE A 15 -3.18 -4.85 -14.98
CA ILE A 15 -1.87 -5.33 -15.48
C ILE A 15 -1.93 -6.82 -15.84
N PHE A 16 -2.62 -7.62 -15.03
CA PHE A 16 -2.75 -9.06 -15.26
C PHE A 16 -3.58 -9.44 -16.49
N ARG A 17 -4.47 -8.56 -16.95
CA ARG A 17 -5.33 -8.80 -18.13
C ARG A 17 -4.84 -8.08 -19.38
N THR A 18 -4.30 -6.87 -19.24
CA THR A 18 -4.00 -5.98 -20.38
C THR A 18 -2.51 -5.73 -20.57
N GLY A 19 -1.67 -6.14 -19.61
CA GLY A 19 -0.24 -5.80 -19.57
C GLY A 19 0.06 -4.35 -19.22
N LYS A 20 -0.96 -3.54 -18.91
CA LYS A 20 -0.84 -2.12 -18.55
C LYS A 20 -1.59 -1.82 -17.24
N PRO A 21 -1.13 -0.84 -16.45
CA PRO A 21 -1.90 -0.38 -15.29
C PRO A 21 -3.21 0.29 -15.72
N GLY A 22 -4.02 0.65 -14.72
CA GLY A 22 -5.23 1.45 -14.88
C GLY A 22 -4.96 2.85 -15.44
N SER A 23 -6.02 3.64 -15.55
CA SER A 23 -5.96 4.98 -16.14
C SER A 23 -5.25 6.00 -15.24
N ASP A 24 -4.91 7.16 -15.80
CA ASP A 24 -4.42 8.30 -15.02
C ASP A 24 -5.42 8.77 -13.95
N GLU A 25 -6.73 8.57 -14.18
CA GLU A 25 -7.77 8.85 -13.19
C GLU A 25 -7.67 7.88 -12.00
N ASP A 26 -7.38 6.60 -12.27
CA ASP A 26 -7.18 5.61 -11.21
C ASP A 26 -5.90 5.89 -10.41
N LEU A 27 -4.84 6.37 -11.05
CA LEU A 27 -3.64 6.84 -10.34
C LEU A 27 -3.97 8.03 -9.42
N LYS A 28 -4.72 9.03 -9.90
CA LYS A 28 -5.15 10.17 -9.07
C LYS A 28 -5.97 9.74 -7.86
N ARG A 29 -6.75 8.66 -7.97
CA ARG A 29 -7.49 8.08 -6.82
C ARG A 29 -6.55 7.48 -5.78
N ILE A 30 -5.44 6.86 -6.19
CA ILE A 30 -4.38 6.43 -5.27
C ILE A 30 -3.81 7.65 -4.56
N GLU A 31 -3.40 8.67 -5.32
CA GLU A 31 -2.80 9.88 -4.74
C GLU A 31 -3.73 10.59 -3.76
N THR A 32 -5.03 10.62 -4.08
CA THR A 32 -6.07 11.17 -3.20
C THR A 32 -6.22 10.34 -1.93
N ALA A 33 -6.21 9.00 -2.04
CA ALA A 33 -6.30 8.11 -0.90
C ALA A 33 -5.10 8.24 0.05
N PHE A 34 -3.88 8.33 -0.49
CA PHE A 34 -2.68 8.62 0.30
C PHE A 34 -2.71 10.02 0.91
N GLY A 35 -3.25 11.02 0.21
CA GLY A 35 -3.47 12.36 0.76
C GLY A 35 -4.37 12.33 1.99
N PHE A 36 -5.49 11.59 1.94
CA PHE A 36 -6.36 11.43 3.11
C PHE A 36 -5.68 10.68 4.25
N LEU A 37 -4.93 9.63 3.96
CA LEU A 37 -4.20 8.89 4.99
C LEU A 37 -3.15 9.79 5.67
N ASP A 38 -2.43 10.60 4.89
CA ASP A 38 -1.45 11.56 5.41
C ASP A 38 -2.09 12.60 6.33
N THR A 39 -3.28 13.11 5.96
CA THR A 39 -4.08 13.99 6.81
C THR A 39 -4.58 13.30 8.09
N PHE A 40 -5.03 12.04 8.02
CA PHE A 40 -5.47 11.31 9.20
C PHE A 40 -4.34 11.03 10.19
N LEU A 41 -3.12 10.91 9.69
CA LEU A 41 -1.90 10.72 10.49
C LEU A 41 -1.29 12.05 10.97
N GLU A 42 -1.89 13.20 10.65
CA GLU A 42 -1.42 14.49 11.13
C GLU A 42 -1.66 14.61 12.64
N GLY A 43 -0.58 14.81 13.40
CA GLY A 43 -0.63 14.93 14.86
C GLY A 43 -0.94 13.64 15.61
N GLN A 44 -1.01 12.49 14.93
CA GLN A 44 -1.30 11.17 15.52
C GLN A 44 -0.12 10.21 15.33
N GLU A 45 0.11 9.31 16.28
CA GLU A 45 1.13 8.26 16.11
C GLU A 45 0.64 7.13 15.21
N TYR A 46 -0.65 6.80 15.30
CA TYR A 46 -1.33 5.72 14.59
C TYR A 46 -2.59 6.23 13.90
N VAL A 47 -3.17 5.43 13.00
CA VAL A 47 -4.30 5.84 12.15
C VAL A 47 -5.53 6.27 12.97
N ALA A 48 -5.72 5.64 14.14
CA ALA A 48 -6.91 5.84 14.98
C ALA A 48 -6.59 6.46 16.36
N GLY A 49 -5.43 7.10 16.52
CA GLY A 49 -5.05 7.72 17.78
C GLY A 49 -3.57 7.52 18.13
N ASP A 50 -3.30 7.48 19.43
CA ASP A 50 -1.95 7.32 20.00
C ASP A 50 -1.58 5.85 20.32
N GLN A 51 -2.41 4.88 19.91
CA GLN A 51 -2.17 3.47 20.15
C GLN A 51 -2.31 2.66 18.86
N LEU A 52 -1.48 1.64 18.71
CA LEU A 52 -1.58 0.69 17.59
C LEU A 52 -2.92 -0.05 17.66
N THR A 53 -3.67 -0.01 16.57
CA THR A 53 -4.97 -0.68 16.46
C THR A 53 -5.03 -1.65 15.29
N VAL A 54 -6.13 -2.41 15.19
CA VAL A 54 -6.43 -3.22 14.01
C VAL A 54 -6.53 -2.40 12.71
N ALA A 55 -6.86 -1.09 12.82
CA ALA A 55 -6.90 -0.22 11.65
C ALA A 55 -5.50 -0.02 11.06
N ASP A 56 -4.47 0.13 11.91
CA ASP A 56 -3.08 0.24 11.49
C ASP A 56 -2.62 -1.04 10.79
N ILE A 57 -2.93 -2.21 11.35
CA ILE A 57 -2.55 -3.50 10.75
C ILE A 57 -3.18 -3.66 9.35
N ALA A 58 -4.46 -3.31 9.22
CA ALA A 58 -5.18 -3.40 7.94
C ALA A 58 -4.66 -2.41 6.88
N ILE A 59 -4.28 -1.20 7.28
CA ILE A 59 -3.68 -0.22 6.36
C ILE A 59 -2.23 -0.59 6.06
N LEU A 60 -1.48 -1.11 7.03
CA LEU A 60 -0.08 -1.50 6.89
C LEU A 60 0.09 -2.56 5.81
N SER A 61 -0.78 -3.58 5.78
CA SER A 61 -0.78 -4.58 4.71
C SER A 61 -1.05 -3.95 3.32
N THR A 62 -1.93 -2.95 3.26
CA THR A 62 -2.25 -2.26 2.00
C THR A 62 -1.08 -1.36 1.55
N VAL A 63 -0.51 -0.54 2.43
CA VAL A 63 0.60 0.37 2.11
C VAL A 63 1.87 -0.40 1.75
N SER A 64 2.15 -1.51 2.41
CA SER A 64 3.27 -2.40 2.05
C SER A 64 3.07 -3.07 0.68
N THR A 65 1.83 -3.34 0.28
CA THR A 65 1.53 -3.79 -1.09
C THR A 65 1.90 -2.71 -2.12
N PHE A 66 1.66 -1.43 -1.82
CA PHE A 66 2.09 -0.31 -2.67
C PHE A 66 3.61 -0.18 -2.75
N GLU A 67 4.35 -0.40 -1.65
CA GLU A 67 5.83 -0.42 -1.67
C GLU A 67 6.36 -1.48 -2.63
N VAL A 68 5.82 -2.70 -2.55
CA VAL A 68 6.22 -3.81 -3.43
C VAL A 68 5.86 -3.56 -4.88
N SER A 69 4.78 -2.80 -5.11
CA SER A 69 4.32 -2.35 -6.43
C SER A 69 5.02 -1.08 -6.93
N GLU A 70 6.10 -0.65 -6.25
CA GLU A 70 6.97 0.47 -6.61
C GLU A 70 6.25 1.83 -6.67
N PHE A 71 5.17 2.00 -5.90
CA PHE A 71 4.52 3.30 -5.72
C PHE A 71 5.32 4.16 -4.74
N ASP A 72 5.79 5.32 -5.19
CA ASP A 72 6.48 6.28 -4.33
C ASP A 72 5.49 7.10 -3.49
N PHE A 73 5.46 6.79 -2.20
CA PHE A 73 4.69 7.54 -1.20
C PHE A 73 5.56 8.43 -0.30
N SER A 74 6.85 8.65 -0.64
CA SER A 74 7.76 9.49 0.15
C SER A 74 7.29 10.95 0.29
N LYS A 75 6.49 11.43 -0.67
CA LYS A 75 5.84 12.75 -0.61
C LYS A 75 4.81 12.89 0.51
N TYR A 76 4.33 11.79 1.08
CA TYR A 76 3.40 11.74 2.19
C TYR A 76 4.18 11.48 3.49
N SER A 77 4.63 12.55 4.12
CA SER A 77 5.58 12.49 5.24
C SER A 77 5.02 11.80 6.49
N ASN A 78 3.73 12.00 6.79
CA ASN A 78 3.09 11.36 7.94
C ASN A 78 2.90 9.87 7.68
N VAL A 79 2.53 9.50 6.44
CA VAL A 79 2.45 8.10 6.01
C VAL A 79 3.81 7.42 6.12
N SER A 80 4.88 8.07 5.63
CA SER A 80 6.23 7.50 5.67
C SER A 80 6.71 7.27 7.10
N ARG A 81 6.52 8.27 7.99
CA ARG A 81 6.81 8.14 9.43
C ARG A 81 6.05 6.99 10.06
N TRP A 82 4.73 6.96 9.88
CA TRP A 82 3.87 5.93 10.44
C TRP A 82 4.26 4.54 9.92
N TYR A 83 4.51 4.41 8.62
CA TYR A 83 4.89 3.14 7.99
C TYR A 83 6.18 2.58 8.59
N ASP A 84 7.22 3.42 8.75
CA ASP A 84 8.49 3.00 9.36
C ASP A 84 8.38 2.56 10.82
N ASN A 85 7.44 3.13 11.58
CA ASN A 85 7.13 2.69 12.93
C ASN A 85 6.30 1.41 12.93
N ALA A 86 5.19 1.40 12.20
CA ALA A 86 4.19 0.32 12.16
C ALA A 86 4.81 -1.03 11.78
N LYS A 87 5.74 -1.06 10.82
CA LYS A 87 6.52 -2.28 10.46
C LYS A 87 7.25 -2.91 11.65
N LYS A 88 7.75 -2.09 12.58
CA LYS A 88 8.57 -2.55 13.71
C LYS A 88 7.74 -3.05 14.88
N VAL A 89 6.60 -2.41 15.11
CA VAL A 89 5.77 -2.65 16.30
C VAL A 89 4.63 -3.63 16.06
N THR A 90 4.27 -3.89 14.79
CA THR A 90 3.16 -4.78 14.45
C THR A 90 3.56 -6.25 14.59
N PRO A 91 2.92 -7.03 15.47
CA PRO A 91 3.14 -8.47 15.55
C PRO A 91 2.75 -9.15 14.23
N GLY A 92 3.58 -10.07 13.74
CA GLY A 92 3.33 -10.77 12.47
C GLY A 92 3.73 -9.98 11.21
N TRP A 93 4.45 -8.86 11.36
CA TRP A 93 4.97 -8.11 10.20
C TRP A 93 5.77 -8.99 9.22
N ASP A 94 6.61 -9.89 9.73
CA ASP A 94 7.42 -10.78 8.89
C ASP A 94 6.56 -11.69 8.00
N GLU A 95 5.44 -12.21 8.51
CA GLU A 95 4.50 -13.02 7.73
C GLU A 95 3.86 -12.21 6.59
N ASN A 96 3.45 -10.96 6.87
CA ASN A 96 2.96 -10.04 5.84
C ASN A 96 4.05 -9.79 4.77
N TRP A 97 5.28 -9.53 5.19
CA TRP A 97 6.38 -9.25 4.28
C TRP A 97 6.76 -10.45 3.40
N GLU A 98 6.83 -11.66 3.98
CA GLU A 98 7.06 -12.90 3.23
C GLU A 98 6.00 -13.12 2.16
N GLY A 99 4.71 -12.92 2.51
CA GLY A 99 3.60 -13.01 1.56
C GLY A 99 3.73 -12.01 0.40
N LEU A 100 4.14 -10.78 0.69
CA LEU A 100 4.37 -9.75 -0.32
C LEU A 100 5.56 -10.07 -1.24
N MET A 101 6.65 -10.63 -0.71
CA MET A 101 7.78 -11.06 -1.54
C MET A 101 7.40 -12.22 -2.46
N ALA A 102 6.62 -13.19 -1.97
CA ALA A 102 6.07 -14.25 -2.81
C ALA A 102 5.16 -13.70 -3.92
N MET A 103 4.33 -12.71 -3.58
CA MET A 103 3.50 -11.99 -4.56
C MET A 103 4.36 -11.28 -5.61
N LYS A 104 5.41 -10.55 -5.21
CA LYS A 104 6.35 -9.87 -6.11
C LYS A 104 7.00 -10.84 -7.10
N ALA A 105 7.50 -11.97 -6.60
CA ALA A 105 8.12 -12.99 -7.44
C ALA A 105 7.15 -13.55 -8.49
N LEU A 106 5.89 -13.78 -8.12
CA LEU A 106 4.85 -14.24 -9.03
C LEU A 106 4.52 -13.19 -10.12
N PHE A 107 4.46 -11.91 -9.74
CA PHE A 107 4.26 -10.81 -10.69
C PHE A 107 5.37 -10.74 -11.74
N GLU A 108 6.62 -10.75 -11.31
CA GLU A 108 7.78 -10.69 -12.23
C GLU A 108 7.84 -11.91 -13.14
N ALA A 109 7.59 -13.12 -12.60
CA ALA A 109 7.53 -14.33 -13.41
C ALA A 109 6.45 -14.27 -14.49
N ARG A 110 5.24 -13.76 -14.18
CA ARG A 110 4.16 -13.59 -15.17
C ARG A 110 4.49 -12.54 -16.22
N LYS A 111 5.14 -11.43 -15.83
CA LYS A 111 5.57 -10.38 -16.75
C LYS A 111 6.62 -10.89 -17.76
N LEU A 112 7.52 -11.77 -17.32
CA LEU A 112 8.49 -12.44 -18.18
C LEU A 112 7.84 -13.43 -19.16
N ALA A 113 6.85 -14.22 -18.71
CA ALA A 113 6.16 -15.20 -19.55
C ALA A 113 5.23 -14.59 -20.61
N ALA A 114 4.86 -13.31 -20.48
CA ALA A 114 4.02 -12.58 -21.43
C ALA A 114 4.80 -11.81 -22.51
N LYS A 115 6.15 -11.84 -22.46
CA LYS A 115 7.04 -11.33 -23.51
C LYS A 115 7.35 -12.42 -24.53
#